data_AF-A0A917XYC2-F1
#
_entry.id   AF-A0A917XYC2-F1
#
_cell.length_a   1.000
_cell.length_b   1.000
_cell.length_c   1.000
_cell.angle_alpha   90.00
_cell.angle_beta   90.00
_cell.angle_gamma   90.00
#
_symmetry.space_group_name_H-M   'P 1'
#
loop_
_entity.id
_entity.type
_entity.pdbx_description
1 polymer ?
#
loop_
_entity_poly.entity_id
_entity_poly.type
_entity_poly.pdbx_seq_one_letter_code
_entity_poly.pdbx_strand_id
1 'polypeptide(L)'
;MNKTVSIDGHKYQVTASHDPNILFPFRYRITITYKNEIVKSTMFNNAGAFPLVRLVEEAVRGIHTEIFNQNKRLEAQNRFEKEFKEWDGVINI
;
A
#
# COMPACT_ATOMS: atom_id res chain seq x y z
N MET A 1 4.31 -18.02 -4.39
CA MET A 1 4.22 -17.34 -5.70
C MET A 1 4.81 -15.94 -5.56
N ASN A 2 5.65 -15.52 -6.52
CA ASN A 2 6.17 -14.15 -6.59
C ASN A 2 5.67 -13.49 -7.87
N LYS A 3 5.17 -12.25 -7.76
CA LYS A 3 4.68 -11.46 -8.90
C LYS A 3 5.08 -10.00 -8.75
N THR A 4 5.27 -9.33 -9.90
CA THR A 4 5.38 -7.88 -9.96
C THR A 4 4.07 -7.32 -10.47
N VAL A 5 3.49 -6.38 -9.72
CA VAL A 5 2.27 -5.66 -10.10
C VAL A 5 2.65 -4.20 -10.33
N SER A 6 2.18 -3.61 -11.43
CA SER A 6 2.45 -2.21 -11.76
C SER A 6 1.16 -1.40 -11.73
N ILE A 7 1.13 -0.30 -10.99
CA ILE A 7 0.00 0.64 -10.92
C ILE A 7 0.56 2.04 -11.12
N ASP A 8 0.07 2.76 -12.13
CA ASP A 8 0.48 4.13 -12.45
C ASP A 8 2.02 4.32 -12.51
N GLY A 9 2.72 3.36 -13.13
CA GLY A 9 4.19 3.34 -13.23
C GLY A 9 4.93 2.86 -11.98
N HIS A 10 4.23 2.64 -10.86
CA HIS A 10 4.81 2.15 -9.61
C HIS A 10 4.82 0.63 -9.57
N LYS A 11 6.01 0.06 -9.35
CA LYS A 11 6.22 -1.39 -9.30
C LYS A 11 6.19 -1.91 -7.87
N TYR A 12 5.31 -2.87 -7.63
CA TYR A 12 5.17 -3.59 -6.38
C TYR A 12 5.64 -5.03 -6.57
N GLN A 13 6.47 -5.51 -5.65
CA GLN A 13 6.79 -6.93 -5.55
C GLN A 13 5.82 -7.57 -4.56
N VAL A 14 5.14 -8.63 -5.01
CA VAL A 14 4.17 -9.35 -4.20
C VAL A 14 4.58 -10.80 -4.05
N THR A 15 4.66 -11.25 -2.81
CA THR A 15 4.85 -12.65 -2.46
C THR A 15 3.58 -13.17 -1.80
N ALA A 16 2.99 -14.19 -2.40
CA ALA A 16 1.88 -14.94 -1.82
C ALA A 16 2.35 -16.34 -1.42
N SER A 17 2.18 -16.70 -0.16
CA SER A 17 2.48 -18.03 0.38
C SER A 17 1.24 -18.63 1.02
N HIS A 18 0.96 -19.89 0.70
CA HIS A 18 -0.12 -20.65 1.33
C HIS A 18 0.16 -20.86 2.83
N ASP A 19 -0.87 -20.73 3.65
CA ASP A 19 -0.82 -21.08 5.07
C ASP A 19 -1.12 -22.58 5.22
N PRO A 20 -0.17 -23.40 5.70
CA PRO A 20 -0.35 -24.85 5.80
C PRO A 20 -1.39 -25.26 6.86
N ASN A 21 -2.05 -24.32 7.54
CA ASN A 21 -3.10 -24.62 8.49
C ASN A 21 -4.30 -25.31 7.82
N ILE A 22 -4.48 -26.59 8.15
CA ILE A 22 -5.52 -27.48 7.61
C ILE A 22 -6.94 -26.95 7.90
N LEU A 23 -7.14 -26.21 9.00
CA LEU A 23 -8.44 -25.62 9.34
C LEU A 23 -8.83 -24.46 8.41
N PHE A 24 -7.88 -23.90 7.68
CA PHE A 24 -8.09 -22.79 6.75
C PHE A 24 -7.38 -23.05 5.42
N PRO A 25 -7.86 -24.01 4.60
CA PRO A 25 -7.15 -24.51 3.43
C PRO A 25 -6.94 -23.48 2.32
N PHE A 26 -7.66 -22.35 2.36
CA PHE A 26 -7.53 -21.27 1.39
C PHE A 26 -6.98 -19.98 2.00
N ARG A 27 -6.17 -20.12 3.04
CA ARG A 27 -5.53 -18.99 3.69
C ARG A 27 -4.16 -18.73 3.08
N TYR A 28 -3.87 -17.47 2.79
CA TYR A 28 -2.63 -17.05 2.17
C TYR A 28 -2.06 -15.87 2.93
N ARG A 29 -0.75 -15.87 3.15
CA ARG A 29 -0.02 -14.66 3.52
C ARG A 29 0.36 -13.94 2.25
N ILE A 30 0.01 -12.66 2.17
CA ILE A 30 0.43 -11.78 1.08
C ILE A 30 1.33 -10.71 1.66
N THR A 31 2.53 -10.64 1.11
CA THR A 31 3.54 -9.62 1.40
C THR A 31 3.69 -8.73 0.19
N ILE A 32 3.51 -7.43 0.36
CA ILE A 32 3.65 -6.40 -0.66
C ILE A 32 4.86 -5.55 -0.29
N THR A 33 5.78 -5.44 -1.22
CA THR A 33 7.03 -4.69 -1.10
C THR A 33 7.04 -3.59 -2.15
N TYR A 34 7.38 -2.37 -1.74
CA TYR A 34 7.51 -1.20 -2.61
C TYR A 34 8.82 -0.49 -2.28
N LYS A 35 9.62 -0.15 -3.30
CA LYS A 35 10.96 0.46 -3.13
C LYS A 35 11.86 -0.32 -2.13
N ASN A 36 11.82 -1.65 -2.21
CA ASN A 36 12.56 -2.58 -1.33
C ASN A 36 12.12 -2.58 0.15
N GLU A 37 11.01 -1.94 0.49
CA GLU A 37 10.44 -1.94 1.84
C GLU A 37 9.12 -2.72 1.87
N ILE A 38 8.92 -3.53 2.90
CA ILE A 38 7.65 -4.23 3.11
C ILE A 38 6.61 -3.21 3.58
N VAL A 39 5.68 -2.87 2.71
CA VAL A 39 4.58 -1.93 3.02
C VAL A 39 3.35 -2.63 3.60
N LYS A 40 3.19 -3.93 3.33
CA LYS A 40 2.12 -4.74 3.92
C LYS A 40 2.52 -6.20 3.98
N SER A 41 2.21 -6.86 5.10
CA SER A 41 2.18 -8.32 5.19
C SER A 41 0.97 -8.73 6.01
N THR A 42 0.01 -9.42 5.41
CA THR A 42 -1.20 -9.84 6.12
C THR A 42 -1.72 -11.19 5.64
N MET A 43 -2.46 -11.85 6.53
CA MET A 43 -3.19 -13.07 6.22
C MET A 43 -4.51 -12.73 5.54
N PHE A 44 -4.80 -13.43 4.45
CA PHE A 44 -6.06 -13.38 3.73
C PHE A 44 -6.72 -14.75 3.77
N ASN A 45 -7.97 -14.80 4.21
CA ASN A 45 -8.80 -16.01 4.15
C ASN A 45 -9.59 -15.96 2.85
N ASN A 46 -9.25 -16.79 1.88
CA ASN A 46 -9.88 -16.81 0.56
C ASN A 46 -10.75 -18.05 0.39
N ALA A 47 -11.80 -18.20 1.21
CA ALA A 47 -12.67 -19.38 1.28
C ALA A 47 -13.56 -19.58 0.02
N GLY A 48 -12.97 -19.60 -1.17
CA GLY A 48 -13.63 -19.81 -2.46
C GLY A 48 -14.17 -18.55 -3.14
N ALA A 49 -14.01 -17.35 -2.55
CA ALA A 49 -14.64 -16.14 -3.05
C ALA A 49 -14.00 -15.58 -4.34
N PHE A 50 -12.66 -15.64 -4.47
CA PHE A 50 -11.96 -15.06 -5.62
C PHE A 50 -10.75 -15.89 -6.07
N PRO A 51 -10.37 -15.84 -7.36
CA PRO A 51 -9.06 -16.29 -7.79
C PRO A 51 -7.95 -15.55 -7.02
N LEU A 52 -6.89 -16.25 -6.60
CA LEU A 52 -5.76 -15.68 -5.85
C LEU A 52 -5.16 -14.43 -6.55
N VAL A 53 -5.16 -14.43 -7.88
CA VAL A 53 -4.68 -13.30 -8.70
C VAL A 53 -5.47 -12.02 -8.40
N ARG A 54 -6.81 -12.10 -8.39
CA ARG A 54 -7.67 -10.95 -8.15
C ARG A 54 -7.48 -10.41 -6.73
N LEU A 55 -7.34 -11.30 -5.75
CA LEU A 55 -7.09 -10.92 -4.37
C LEU A 55 -5.74 -10.19 -4.20
N VAL A 56 -4.71 -10.63 -4.93
CA VAL A 56 -3.42 -9.93 -4.99
C VAL A 56 -3.58 -8.54 -5.62
N GLU A 57 -4.29 -8.41 -6.73
CA GLU A 57 -4.51 -7.13 -7.41
C GLU A 57 -5.28 -6.14 -6.53
N GLU A 58 -6.35 -6.58 -5.87
CA GLU A 58 -7.14 -5.75 -4.96
C GLU A 58 -6.31 -5.30 -3.74
N ALA A 59 -5.51 -6.21 -3.16
CA ALA A 59 -4.62 -5.87 -2.06
C ALA A 59 -3.57 -4.81 -2.48
N VAL A 60 -2.95 -4.94 -3.65
CA VAL A 60 -1.98 -3.95 -4.14
C VAL A 60 -2.65 -2.62 -4.46
N ARG A 61 -3.85 -2.61 -5.08
CA ARG A 61 -4.62 -1.38 -5.34
C ARG A 61 -4.96 -0.63 -4.04
N GLY A 62 -5.40 -1.37 -3.02
CA GLY A 62 -5.70 -0.78 -1.70
C GLY A 62 -4.47 -0.11 -1.08
N ILE A 63 -3.34 -0.81 -1.05
CA ILE A 63 -2.07 -0.27 -0.51
C ILE A 63 -1.54 0.90 -1.34
N HIS A 64 -1.64 0.82 -2.67
CA HIS A 64 -1.31 1.94 -3.54
C HIS A 64 -2.14 3.17 -3.15
N THR A 65 -3.46 3.02 -3.05
CA THR A 65 -4.35 4.13 -2.68
C THR A 65 -3.99 4.74 -1.33
N GLU A 66 -3.68 3.90 -0.33
CA GLU A 66 -3.26 4.34 1.00
C GLU A 66 -1.96 5.17 0.96
N ILE A 67 -0.91 4.64 0.33
CA ILE A 67 0.40 5.31 0.23
C ILE A 67 0.27 6.64 -0.50
N PHE A 68 -0.43 6.68 -1.63
CA PHE A 68 -0.55 7.91 -2.42
C PHE A 68 -1.45 8.95 -1.75
N ASN A 69 -2.49 8.54 -1.03
CA ASN A 69 -3.29 9.45 -0.23
C ASN A 69 -2.50 10.04 0.95
N GLN A 70 -1.66 9.23 1.61
CA GLN A 70 -0.75 9.72 2.66
C GLN A 70 0.26 10.73 2.11
N ASN A 71 0.89 10.44 0.98
CA ASN A 71 1.84 11.37 0.34
C ASN A 71 1.17 12.69 -0.05
N LYS A 72 -0.02 12.65 -0.65
CA LYS A 72 -0.78 13.88 -0.99
C LYS A 72 -1.11 14.73 0.24
N ARG A 73 -1.46 14.10 1.36
CA ARG A 73 -1.72 14.81 2.64
C ARG A 73 -0.44 15.45 3.19
N LEU A 74 0.67 14.72 3.15
CA LEU A 74 1.97 15.24 3.59
C LEU A 74 2.43 16.42 2.72
N GLU A 75 2.27 16.33 1.40
CA GLU A 75 2.58 17.44 0.48
C GLU A 75 1.69 18.66 0.75
N ALA A 76 0.41 18.46 1.03
CA ALA A 76 -0.50 19.55 1.39
C ALA A 76 -0.10 20.22 2.71
N GLN A 77 0.29 19.43 3.71
CA GLN A 77 0.81 19.95 4.98
C GLN A 77 2.10 20.75 4.77
N ASN A 78 3.06 20.22 4.01
CA ASN A 78 4.31 20.92 3.71
C ASN A 78 4.08 22.26 2.97
N ARG A 79 3.11 22.31 2.05
CA ARG A 79 2.71 23.56 1.38
C ARG A 79 2.11 24.55 2.37
N PHE A 80 1.18 24.10 3.21
CA PHE A 80 0.59 24.94 4.24
C PHE A 80 1.63 25.50 5.22
N GLU A 81 2.57 24.68 5.70
CA GLU A 81 3.65 25.12 6.59
C GLU A 81 4.57 26.15 5.93
N LYS A 82 4.81 26.01 4.61
CA LYS A 82 5.57 27.00 3.84
C LYS A 82 4.81 28.32 3.73
N GLU A 83 3.54 28.27 3.33
CA GLU A 83 2.67 29.45 3.24
C GLU A 83 2.53 30.16 4.59
N PHE A 84 2.40 29.39 5.68
CA PHE A 84 2.33 29.91 7.03
C PHE A 84 3.62 30.63 7.44
N LYS A 85 4.80 30.05 7.17
CA LYS A 85 6.10 30.70 7.44
C LYS A 85 6.29 31.98 6.63
N GLU A 86 5.87 31.98 5.37
CA GLU A 86 5.90 33.17 4.50
C GLU A 86 4.97 34.27 5.03
N TRP A 87 3.80 33.91 5.56
CA TRP A 87 2.86 34.86 6.17
C TRP A 87 3.33 35.40 7.52
N ASP A 88 3.87 34.54 8.40
CA ASP A 88 4.42 34.91 9.72
C ASP A 88 5.60 35.89 9.59
N GLY A 89 6.40 35.77 8.52
CA GLY A 89 7.49 36.70 8.21
C GLY A 89 7.06 38.08 7.67
N VAL A 90 5.76 38.33 7.46
CA VAL A 90 5.25 39.59 6.89
C VAL A 90 4.78 40.60 7.97
N ILE A 91 4.77 40.23 9.26
CA ILE A 91 4.41 41.16 10.34
C ILE A 91 5.66 41.88 10.87
N ASN A 92 6.08 42.92 10.14
CA ASN A 92 6.81 44.06 10.73
C ASN A 92 5.77 45.16 11.01
N ILE A 93 5.41 45.35 12.29
CA ILE A 93 4.63 46.50 12.78
C ILE A 93 5.59 47.48 13.46
#